data_AF-A0A915XVQ9-F1
#
_entry.id   AF-A0A915XVQ9-F1
#
_cell.length_a   1.000
_cell.length_b   1.000
_cell.length_c   1.000
_cell.angle_alpha   90.00
_cell.angle_beta   90.00
_cell.angle_gamma   90.00
#
_symmetry.space_group_name_H-M   'P 1'
#
loop_
_entity.id
_entity.type
_entity.pdbx_description
1 polymer ?
#
loop_
_entity_poly.entity_id
_entity_poly.type
_entity_poly.pdbx_seq_one_letter_code
_entity_poly.pdbx_strand_id
1 'polypeptide(L)'
;MRRVVLVSGNQAQAYQGALAASGFEAVTVPSYRQARMEVEAGAVAVVVCPEAPAWGGPDAQPLLAMPAALRRGCLLVLVNPGAQTGDGWRAFLANVDLLVAAADAPRLGELLRAALAAKKQLVGLLDPEAANRLSG
;
A
#
# COMPACT_ATOMS: atom_id res chain seq x y z
N MET A 1 10.00 -12.44 5.23
CA MET A 1 10.17 -10.97 5.33
C MET A 1 9.13 -10.38 4.41
N ARG A 2 8.34 -9.42 4.87
CA ARG A 2 7.13 -8.97 4.14
C ARG A 2 7.52 -8.08 2.98
N ARG A 3 7.10 -8.44 1.78
CA ARG A 3 7.34 -7.61 0.60
C ARG A 3 6.33 -6.47 0.50
N VAL A 4 6.83 -5.26 0.31
CA VAL A 4 6.06 -4.04 0.09
C VAL A 4 6.49 -3.42 -1.24
N VAL A 5 5.53 -2.98 -2.03
CA VAL A 5 5.80 -2.33 -3.31
C VAL A 5 5.75 -0.83 -3.13
N LEU A 6 6.77 -0.12 -3.62
CA LEU A 6 6.78 1.32 -3.77
C LEU A 6 6.53 1.65 -5.24
N VAL A 7 5.42 2.31 -5.55
CA VAL A 7 5.22 2.92 -6.87
C VAL A 7 5.82 4.32 -6.79
N SER A 8 6.93 4.57 -7.50
CA SER A 8 7.63 5.87 -7.45
C SER A 8 8.32 6.19 -8.77
N GLY A 9 8.45 7.49 -9.06
CA GLY A 9 9.22 8.00 -10.19
C GLY A 9 10.72 8.12 -9.93
N ASN A 10 11.17 8.44 -8.69
CA ASN A 10 12.60 8.69 -8.39
C ASN A 10 13.02 8.68 -6.89
N GLN A 11 12.13 8.98 -5.91
CA GLN A 11 12.52 9.18 -4.49
C GLN A 11 12.15 8.02 -3.54
N ALA A 12 12.26 6.77 -4.00
CA ALA A 12 11.89 5.60 -3.19
C ALA A 12 12.80 5.36 -1.96
N GLN A 13 14.03 5.87 -1.96
CA GLN A 13 15.07 5.48 -1.00
C GLN A 13 14.73 5.81 0.47
N ALA A 14 14.11 6.96 0.72
CA ALA A 14 13.70 7.35 2.08
C ALA A 14 12.61 6.41 2.63
N TYR A 15 11.63 6.05 1.81
CA TYR A 15 10.57 5.11 2.17
C TYR A 15 11.11 3.69 2.38
N GLN A 16 12.07 3.26 1.55
CA GLN A 16 12.76 1.97 1.71
C GLN A 16 13.45 1.87 3.06
N GLY A 17 14.16 2.92 3.50
CA GLY A 17 14.83 2.95 4.80
C GLY A 17 13.85 2.79 5.97
N ALA A 18 12.75 3.55 5.96
CA ALA A 18 11.71 3.47 7.00
C ALA A 18 11.02 2.09 7.05
N LEU A 19 10.78 1.49 5.88
CA LEU A 19 10.20 0.16 5.76
C LEU A 19 11.17 -0.94 6.22
N ALA A 20 12.45 -0.84 5.84
CA ALA A 20 13.49 -1.79 6.25
C ALA A 20 13.72 -1.80 7.76
N ALA A 21 13.74 -0.62 8.40
CA ALA A 21 13.78 -0.50 9.86
C ALA A 21 12.59 -1.20 10.55
N SER A 22 11.50 -1.39 9.81
CA SER A 22 10.31 -2.12 10.25
C SER A 22 10.23 -3.57 9.75
N GLY A 23 11.31 -4.12 9.20
CA GLY A 23 11.40 -5.52 8.77
C GLY A 23 10.62 -5.84 7.49
N PHE A 24 10.33 -4.83 6.68
CA PHE A 24 9.78 -5.01 5.34
C PHE A 24 10.88 -5.01 4.28
N GLU A 25 10.69 -5.82 3.25
CA GLU A 25 11.48 -5.79 2.02
C GLU A 25 10.75 -4.93 1.00
N ALA A 26 11.30 -3.76 0.66
CA ALA A 26 10.65 -2.82 -0.23
C ALA A 26 11.20 -2.94 -1.66
N VAL A 27 10.32 -3.20 -2.64
CA VAL A 27 10.63 -3.24 -4.07
C VAL A 27 10.04 -2.01 -4.74
N THR A 28 10.83 -1.29 -5.53
CA THR A 28 10.36 -0.12 -6.27
C THR A 28 9.98 -0.50 -7.68
N VAL A 29 8.81 -0.07 -8.13
CA VAL A 29 8.31 -0.27 -9.49
C VAL A 29 7.85 1.05 -10.10
N PRO A 30 7.97 1.23 -11.43
CA PRO A 30 7.63 2.48 -12.11
C PRO A 30 6.14 2.62 -12.45
N SER A 31 5.31 1.58 -12.23
CA SER A 31 3.91 1.61 -12.66
C SER A 31 2.98 0.75 -11.81
N TYR A 32 1.70 1.12 -11.82
CA TYR A 32 0.63 0.36 -11.16
C TYR A 32 0.43 -1.05 -11.72
N ARG A 33 0.75 -1.27 -13.01
CA ARG A 33 0.71 -2.61 -13.62
C ARG A 33 1.75 -3.53 -13.00
N GLN A 34 3.00 -3.07 -12.85
CA GLN A 34 4.05 -3.85 -12.19
C GLN A 34 3.75 -4.04 -10.70
N ALA A 35 3.16 -3.02 -10.05
CA ALA A 35 2.74 -3.15 -8.66
C ALA A 35 1.70 -4.27 -8.48
N ARG A 36 0.74 -4.38 -9.39
CA ARG A 36 -0.22 -5.49 -9.39
C ARG A 36 0.48 -6.85 -9.50
N MET A 37 1.45 -6.99 -10.39
CA MET A 37 2.21 -8.24 -10.56
C MET A 37 2.94 -8.64 -9.27
N GLU A 38 3.54 -7.69 -8.57
CA GLU A 38 4.17 -7.95 -7.26
C GLU A 38 3.16 -8.37 -6.19
N VAL A 39 1.94 -7.82 -6.21
CA VAL A 39 0.84 -8.26 -5.32
C VAL A 39 0.40 -9.68 -5.65
N GLU A 40 0.27 -10.02 -6.93
CA GLU A 40 -0.01 -11.39 -7.39
C GLU A 40 1.12 -12.36 -6.97
N ALA A 41 2.36 -11.89 -6.92
CA ALA A 41 3.53 -12.62 -6.41
C ALA A 41 3.63 -12.67 -4.87
N GLY A 42 2.70 -12.02 -4.15
CA GLY A 42 2.61 -12.11 -2.68
C GLY A 42 3.01 -10.85 -1.91
N ALA A 43 3.21 -9.70 -2.56
CA ALA A 43 3.41 -8.45 -1.84
C ALA A 43 2.17 -8.06 -1.02
N VAL A 44 2.38 -7.72 0.25
CA VAL A 44 1.30 -7.48 1.22
C VAL A 44 0.79 -6.04 1.21
N ALA A 45 1.52 -5.13 0.55
CA ALA A 45 1.15 -3.74 0.44
C ALA A 45 1.72 -3.08 -0.81
N VAL A 46 0.99 -2.11 -1.34
CA VAL A 46 1.43 -1.16 -2.35
C VAL A 46 1.34 0.24 -1.75
N VAL A 47 2.48 0.93 -1.72
CA VAL A 47 2.59 2.33 -1.33
C VAL A 47 2.75 3.15 -2.60
N VAL A 48 1.80 4.06 -2.81
CA VAL A 48 1.83 5.04 -3.88
C VAL A 48 2.56 6.27 -3.36
N CYS A 49 3.80 6.46 -3.82
CA CYS A 49 4.62 7.60 -3.42
C CYS A 49 4.15 8.89 -4.13
N PRO A 50 4.51 10.08 -3.62
CA PRO A 50 4.07 11.35 -4.20
C PRO A 50 4.46 11.56 -5.68
N GLU A 51 5.55 10.95 -6.14
CA GLU A 51 6.05 11.06 -7.52
C GLU A 51 5.47 10.00 -8.46
N ALA A 52 4.59 9.14 -7.97
CA ALA A 52 3.88 8.18 -8.80
C ALA A 52 2.88 8.89 -9.75
N PRO A 53 2.42 8.22 -10.83
CA PRO A 53 1.27 8.71 -11.60
C PRO A 53 0.08 8.95 -10.68
N ALA A 54 -0.76 9.96 -10.95
CA ALA A 54 -1.85 10.33 -10.04
C ALA A 54 -2.80 9.17 -9.71
N TRP A 55 -3.09 8.98 -8.43
CA TRP A 55 -4.08 7.98 -8.00
C TRP A 55 -5.50 8.38 -8.44
N GLY A 56 -6.32 7.39 -8.80
CA GLY A 56 -7.71 7.59 -9.23
C GLY A 56 -7.91 7.88 -10.72
N GLY A 57 -6.83 8.07 -11.48
CA GLY A 57 -6.88 8.15 -12.94
C GLY A 57 -6.92 6.78 -13.65
N PRO A 58 -7.01 6.75 -15.00
CA PRO A 58 -6.99 5.52 -15.78
C PRO A 58 -5.77 4.62 -15.50
N ASP A 59 -4.63 5.21 -15.19
CA ASP A 59 -3.39 4.47 -14.88
C ASP A 59 -3.51 3.61 -13.62
N ALA A 60 -4.38 3.97 -12.67
CA ALA A 60 -4.61 3.23 -11.44
C ALA A 60 -5.48 1.97 -11.64
N GLN A 61 -6.09 1.80 -12.82
CA GLN A 61 -6.97 0.66 -13.12
C GLN A 61 -6.40 -0.73 -12.80
N PRO A 62 -5.10 -1.03 -13.03
CA PRO A 62 -4.55 -2.33 -12.67
C PRO A 62 -4.75 -2.71 -11.19
N LEU A 63 -4.65 -1.73 -10.29
CA LEU A 63 -4.84 -1.91 -8.85
C LEU A 63 -6.32 -1.78 -8.44
N LEU A 64 -7.08 -0.87 -9.06
CA LEU A 64 -8.51 -0.70 -8.77
C LEU A 64 -9.36 -1.89 -9.24
N ALA A 65 -8.96 -2.55 -10.33
CA ALA A 65 -9.61 -3.73 -10.88
C ALA A 65 -9.03 -5.06 -10.34
N MET A 66 -8.37 -5.04 -9.17
CA MET A 66 -7.94 -6.28 -8.52
C MET A 66 -9.17 -7.12 -8.12
N PRO A 67 -9.17 -8.45 -8.36
CA PRO A 67 -10.20 -9.32 -7.82
C PRO A 67 -10.30 -9.21 -6.30
N ALA A 68 -11.49 -9.37 -5.74
CA ALA A 68 -11.74 -9.18 -4.31
C ALA A 68 -10.78 -10.01 -3.42
N ALA A 69 -10.54 -11.27 -3.78
CA ALA A 69 -9.62 -12.15 -3.06
C ALA A 69 -8.17 -11.61 -3.00
N LEU A 70 -7.72 -10.96 -4.07
CA LEU A 70 -6.39 -10.33 -4.12
C LEU A 70 -6.38 -9.03 -3.32
N ARG A 71 -7.38 -8.16 -3.53
CA ARG A 71 -7.52 -6.86 -2.85
C ARG A 71 -7.62 -6.98 -1.33
N ARG A 72 -8.28 -8.03 -0.82
CA ARG A 72 -8.36 -8.32 0.62
C ARG A 72 -7.01 -8.70 1.24
N GLY A 73 -6.13 -9.33 0.47
CA GLY A 73 -4.81 -9.76 0.91
C GLY A 73 -3.70 -8.71 0.75
N CYS A 74 -4.04 -7.48 0.33
CA CYS A 74 -3.08 -6.43 0.05
C CYS A 74 -3.55 -5.07 0.60
N LEU A 75 -2.66 -4.31 1.23
CA LEU A 75 -2.92 -2.90 1.56
C LEU A 75 -2.60 -1.96 0.40
N LEU A 76 -3.50 -1.02 0.12
CA LEU A 76 -3.24 0.14 -0.73
C LEU A 76 -3.02 1.36 0.15
N VAL A 77 -1.82 1.93 0.09
CA VAL A 77 -1.40 3.08 0.88
C VAL A 77 -1.08 4.23 -0.05
N LEU A 78 -1.63 5.41 0.23
CA LEU A 78 -1.32 6.63 -0.50
C LEU A 78 -0.50 7.56 0.38
N VAL A 79 0.68 7.98 -0.09
CA VAL A 79 1.46 9.04 0.56
C VAL A 79 1.14 10.35 -0.14
N ASN A 80 0.58 11.31 0.61
CA ASN A 80 0.21 12.62 0.08
C ASN A 80 0.94 13.74 0.85
N PRO A 81 1.77 14.55 0.17
CA PRO A 81 2.53 15.62 0.80
C PRO A 81 1.67 16.78 1.32
N GLY A 82 0.45 16.95 0.78
CA GLY A 82 -0.49 18.00 1.18
C GLY A 82 -1.73 17.47 1.91
N ALA A 83 -1.66 16.28 2.51
CA ALA A 83 -2.83 15.63 3.09
C ALA A 83 -3.53 16.51 4.14
N GLN A 84 -4.81 16.78 3.90
CA GLN A 84 -5.72 17.40 4.87
C GLN A 84 -6.70 16.35 5.42
N THR A 85 -7.34 16.61 6.56
CA THR A 85 -8.31 15.68 7.17
C THR A 85 -9.41 15.25 6.19
N GLY A 86 -9.91 16.16 5.34
CA GLY A 86 -10.93 15.86 4.32
C GLY A 86 -10.46 14.91 3.21
N ASP A 87 -9.14 14.78 2.99
CA ASP A 87 -8.58 13.90 1.95
C ASP A 87 -8.66 12.43 2.35
N GLY A 88 -8.74 12.12 3.66
CA GLY A 88 -8.90 10.75 4.15
C GLY A 88 -10.19 10.10 3.63
N TRP A 89 -11.30 10.85 3.65
CA TRP A 89 -12.58 10.38 3.11
C TRP A 89 -12.51 10.14 1.60
N ARG A 90 -11.90 11.06 0.86
CA ARG A 90 -11.72 10.92 -0.60
C ARG A 90 -10.86 9.71 -0.96
N ALA A 91 -9.77 9.48 -0.21
CA ALA A 91 -8.91 8.32 -0.39
C ALA A 91 -9.67 7.01 -0.13
N PHE A 92 -10.49 6.96 0.93
CA PHE A 92 -11.31 5.80 1.24
C PHE A 92 -12.30 5.47 0.10
N LEU A 93 -13.01 6.48 -0.43
CA LEU A 93 -13.89 6.30 -1.60
C LEU A 93 -13.13 5.83 -2.85
N ALA A 94 -11.84 6.16 -2.96
CA ALA A 94 -10.95 5.70 -4.02
C ALA A 94 -10.27 4.35 -3.70
N ASN A 95 -10.84 3.56 -2.79
CA ASN A 95 -10.35 2.23 -2.38
C ASN A 95 -8.93 2.21 -1.77
N VAL A 96 -8.48 3.31 -1.19
CA VAL A 96 -7.22 3.36 -0.40
C VAL A 96 -7.51 2.87 1.02
N ASP A 97 -6.66 1.98 1.55
CA ASP A 97 -6.79 1.49 2.93
C ASP A 97 -6.19 2.46 3.95
N LEU A 98 -5.11 3.16 3.58
CA LEU A 98 -4.39 4.09 4.45
C LEU A 98 -3.89 5.31 3.66
N LEU A 99 -4.23 6.52 4.15
CA LEU A 99 -3.62 7.76 3.70
C LEU A 99 -2.52 8.16 4.71
N VAL A 100 -1.32 8.46 4.22
CA VAL A 100 -0.17 8.89 5.03
C VAL A 100 0.24 10.28 4.59
N ALA A 101 0.34 11.22 5.52
CA ALA A 101 0.92 12.52 5.24
C ALA A 101 2.44 12.40 5.05
N ALA A 102 3.07 13.18 4.17
CA ALA A 102 4.52 13.08 3.97
C ALA A 102 5.33 13.36 5.25
N ALA A 103 4.81 14.18 6.16
CA ALA A 103 5.43 14.43 7.47
C ALA A 103 5.54 13.14 8.33
N ASP A 104 4.66 12.17 8.11
CA ASP A 104 4.63 10.88 8.80
C ASP A 104 5.39 9.78 8.03
N ALA A 105 6.00 10.09 6.88
CA ALA A 105 6.77 9.13 6.09
C ALA A 105 7.87 8.39 6.89
N PRO A 106 8.60 9.02 7.84
CA PRO A 106 9.56 8.29 8.69
C PRO A 106 8.93 7.17 9.53
N ARG A 107 7.62 7.27 9.82
CA ARG A 107 6.84 6.27 10.58
C ARG A 107 6.12 5.27 9.68
N LEU A 108 6.32 5.31 8.36
CA LEU A 108 5.58 4.50 7.39
C LEU A 108 5.56 3.00 7.76
N GLY A 109 6.69 2.45 8.21
CA GLY A 109 6.76 1.05 8.62
C GLY A 109 5.93 0.70 9.85
N GLU A 110 5.87 1.59 10.86
CA GLU A 110 5.01 1.45 12.03
C GLU A 110 3.52 1.48 11.63
N LEU A 111 3.15 2.50 10.85
CA LEU A 111 1.79 2.69 10.35
C LEU A 111 1.33 1.49 9.50
N LEU A 112 2.22 0.96 8.65
CA LEU A 112 1.91 -0.18 7.82
C LEU A 112 1.68 -1.45 8.64
N ARG A 113 2.47 -1.71 9.68
CA ARG A 113 2.24 -2.85 10.58
C ARG A 113 0.88 -2.74 11.27
N ALA A 114 0.53 -1.55 11.77
CA ALA A 114 -0.76 -1.32 12.40
C ALA A 114 -1.92 -1.55 11.42
N ALA A 115 -1.82 -1.02 10.20
CA ALA A 115 -2.82 -1.21 9.15
C ALA A 115 -2.95 -2.69 8.73
N LEU A 116 -1.84 -3.43 8.62
CA LEU A 116 -1.86 -4.86 8.29
C LEU A 116 -2.58 -5.66 9.38
N ALA A 117 -2.29 -5.37 10.65
CA ALA A 117 -2.95 -6.01 11.78
C ALA A 117 -4.45 -5.74 11.81
N ALA A 118 -4.86 -4.49 11.60
CA ALA A 118 -6.27 -4.10 11.55
C ALA A 118 -7.00 -4.77 10.38
N LYS A 119 -6.41 -4.73 9.18
CA LYS A 119 -7.00 -5.36 8.00
C LYS A 119 -7.12 -6.87 8.16
N LYS A 120 -6.10 -7.53 8.73
CA LYS A 120 -6.15 -8.97 9.02
C LYS A 120 -7.35 -9.32 9.89
N GLN A 121 -7.61 -8.54 10.96
CA GLN A 121 -8.76 -8.77 11.82
C GLN A 121 -10.08 -8.62 11.07
N LEU A 122 -10.22 -7.58 10.24
CA LEU A 122 -11.43 -7.34 9.44
C LEU A 122 -11.68 -8.45 8.40
N VAL A 123 -10.62 -8.94 7.77
CA VAL A 123 -10.71 -9.90 6.65
C VAL A 123 -10.80 -11.35 7.16
N GLY A 124 -10.22 -11.68 8.31
CA GLY A 124 -10.05 -13.06 8.79
C GLY A 124 -11.34 -13.85 9.00
N LEU A 125 -12.47 -13.19 9.24
CA LEU A 125 -13.78 -13.85 9.34
C LEU A 125 -14.38 -14.22 7.97
N LEU A 126 -14.02 -13.48 6.93
CA LEU A 126 -14.58 -13.63 5.58
C LEU A 126 -13.66 -14.44 4.66
N ASP A 127 -12.35 -14.26 4.80
CA ASP A 127 -11.33 -14.77 3.89
C ASP A 127 -10.03 -15.09 4.66
N PRO A 128 -9.97 -16.25 5.34
CA PRO A 128 -8.82 -16.65 6.15
C PRO A 128 -7.52 -16.75 5.35
N GLU A 129 -7.60 -17.14 4.08
CA GLU A 129 -6.43 -17.22 3.19
C GLU A 129 -5.84 -15.83 2.93
N ALA A 130 -6.68 -14.84 2.60
CA ALA A 130 -6.23 -13.46 2.45
C ALA A 130 -5.64 -12.91 3.76
N ALA A 131 -6.23 -13.23 4.90
CA ALA A 131 -5.71 -12.82 6.22
C ALA A 131 -4.34 -13.43 6.53
N ASN A 132 -4.08 -14.67 6.09
CA ASN A 132 -2.78 -15.32 6.23
C ASN A 132 -1.71 -14.63 5.38
N ARG A 133 -2.03 -14.17 4.16
CA ARG A 133 -1.09 -13.39 3.31
C ARG A 133 -0.60 -12.13 4.01
N LEU A 134 -1.47 -11.44 4.76
CA LEU A 134 -1.11 -10.23 5.52
C LEU A 134 -0.14 -10.49 6.70
N SER A 135 0.12 -11.76 7.04
CA SER A 135 0.95 -12.19 8.18
C SER A 135 2.35 -12.68 7.79
N GLY A 136 2.64 -12.82 6.49
CA GLY A 136 3.92 -13.34 5.97
C GLY A 136 5.15 -12.48 6.29
#